data_AF-A0A2N2C5C4-F1
#
_entry.id   AF-A0A2N2C5C4-F1
#
_cell.length_a   1.000
_cell.length_b   1.000
_cell.length_c   1.000
_cell.angle_alpha   90.00
_cell.angle_beta   90.00
_cell.angle_gamma   90.00
#
_symmetry.space_group_name_H-M   'P 1'
#
loop_
_entity.id
_entity.type
_entity.pdbx_description
1 polymer ?
#
loop_
_entity_poly.entity_id
_entity_poly.type
_entity_poly.pdbx_seq_one_letter_code
_entity_poly.pdbx_strand_id
1 'polypeptide(L)'
;MQWQEKLNTSYRDTGNAMMDEEIVDLSKQLNFDQLMKYRKAVGQQTKEMIQHLVFSDLSIKVRKEDIERLATTGSVSQHPDDIWLLDFWGKKDISGLLLMPILRHPFVHLFDNLKLMEKIKKMP
;
A
#
# COMPACT_ATOMS: atom_id res chain seq x y z
N MET A 1 -9.64 12.07 2.44
CA MET A 1 -10.91 12.46 1.78
C MET A 1 -10.73 12.85 0.32
N GLN A 2 -9.88 13.83 -0.05
CA GLN A 2 -9.80 14.30 -1.45
C GLN A 2 -9.43 13.21 -2.48
N TRP A 3 -8.59 12.23 -2.12
CA TRP A 3 -8.22 11.17 -3.06
C TRP A 3 -9.32 10.13 -3.26
N GLN A 4 -10.07 9.74 -2.24
CA GLN A 4 -11.15 8.74 -2.39
C GLN A 4 -12.23 9.21 -3.37
N GLU A 5 -12.64 10.47 -3.25
CA GLU A 5 -13.58 11.10 -4.17
C GLU A 5 -13.00 11.15 -5.60
N LYS A 6 -11.73 11.58 -5.76
CA LYS A 6 -11.06 11.62 -7.06
C LYS A 6 -10.91 10.24 -7.70
N LEU A 7 -10.61 9.22 -6.88
CA LEU A 7 -10.43 7.84 -7.32
C LEU A 7 -11.76 7.15 -7.63
N ASN A 8 -12.89 7.73 -7.20
CA ASN A 8 -14.22 7.14 -7.30
C ASN A 8 -14.29 5.78 -6.59
N THR A 9 -13.88 5.74 -5.33
CA THR A 9 -13.91 4.52 -4.52
C THR A 9 -14.42 4.75 -3.10
N SER A 10 -15.23 3.82 -2.60
CA SER A 10 -15.66 3.75 -1.21
C SER A 10 -14.68 2.96 -0.32
N TYR A 11 -13.78 2.16 -0.92
CA TYR A 11 -12.81 1.34 -0.21
C TYR A 11 -11.73 2.21 0.46
N ARG A 12 -11.35 1.85 1.68
CA ARG A 12 -10.48 2.68 2.54
C ARG A 12 -9.29 1.94 3.16
N ASP A 13 -9.34 0.63 3.18
CA ASP A 13 -8.30 -0.22 3.76
C ASP A 13 -7.26 -0.65 2.71
N THR A 14 -6.39 -1.59 3.09
CA THR A 14 -5.30 -2.12 2.27
C THR A 14 -5.78 -3.03 1.13
N GLY A 15 -7.03 -3.49 1.16
CA GLY A 15 -7.61 -4.43 0.22
C GLY A 15 -7.17 -5.88 0.42
N ASN A 16 -6.43 -6.20 1.50
CA ASN A 16 -5.89 -7.54 1.74
C ASN A 16 -6.96 -8.63 1.94
N ALA A 17 -8.17 -8.24 2.34
CA ALA A 17 -9.29 -9.13 2.60
C ALA A 17 -10.42 -9.00 1.55
N MET A 18 -10.16 -8.33 0.42
CA MET A 18 -11.19 -8.16 -0.61
C MET A 18 -11.52 -9.47 -1.31
N MET A 19 -12.81 -9.70 -1.52
CA MET A 19 -13.33 -10.79 -2.34
C MET A 19 -13.16 -10.50 -3.83
N ASP A 20 -13.16 -11.54 -4.66
CA ASP A 20 -13.02 -11.41 -6.12
C ASP A 20 -14.08 -10.46 -6.73
N GLU A 21 -15.33 -10.53 -6.26
CA GLU A 21 -16.40 -9.64 -6.71
C GLU A 21 -16.11 -8.17 -6.36
N GLU A 22 -15.59 -7.92 -5.16
CA GLU A 22 -15.22 -6.57 -4.71
C GLU A 22 -14.04 -6.02 -5.52
N ILE A 23 -13.07 -6.87 -5.86
CA ILE A 23 -11.94 -6.49 -6.72
C ILE A 23 -12.44 -6.10 -8.12
N VAL A 24 -13.37 -6.88 -8.67
CA VAL A 24 -13.99 -6.61 -9.97
C VAL A 24 -14.77 -5.29 -9.94
N ASP A 25 -15.57 -5.07 -8.90
CA ASP A 25 -16.37 -3.86 -8.76
C ASP A 25 -15.51 -2.61 -8.56
N LEU A 26 -14.49 -2.68 -7.70
CA LEU A 26 -13.49 -1.63 -7.55
C LEU A 26 -12.82 -1.32 -8.90
N SER A 27 -12.40 -2.35 -9.64
CA SER A 27 -11.72 -2.18 -10.93
C SER A 27 -12.59 -1.50 -11.99
N LYS A 28 -13.91 -1.72 -11.97
CA LYS A 28 -14.85 -1.07 -12.88
C LYS A 28 -15.13 0.39 -12.51
N GLN A 29 -15.10 0.71 -11.23
CA GLN A 29 -15.46 2.04 -10.72
C GLN A 29 -14.28 3.01 -10.66
N LEU A 30 -13.06 2.49 -10.46
CA LEU A 30 -11.87 3.30 -10.29
C LEU A 30 -11.61 4.26 -11.46
N ASN A 31 -11.34 5.53 -11.12
CA ASN A 31 -10.81 6.47 -12.08
C ASN A 31 -9.29 6.25 -12.26
N PHE A 32 -8.90 5.54 -13.32
CA PHE A 32 -7.49 5.19 -13.59
C PHE A 32 -6.57 6.41 -13.79
N ASP A 33 -7.05 7.50 -14.39
CA ASP A 33 -6.25 8.73 -14.54
C ASP A 33 -5.92 9.34 -13.19
N GLN A 34 -6.89 9.34 -12.26
CA GLN A 34 -6.68 9.81 -10.90
C GLN A 34 -5.85 8.83 -10.07
N LEU A 35 -5.97 7.51 -10.31
CA LEU A 35 -5.11 6.49 -9.71
C LEU A 35 -3.65 6.72 -10.07
N MET A 36 -3.36 7.02 -11.34
CA MET A 36 -2.00 7.34 -11.78
C MET A 36 -1.46 8.62 -11.14
N LYS A 37 -2.31 9.64 -10.93
CA LYS A 37 -1.93 10.86 -10.20
C LYS A 37 -1.67 10.58 -8.72
N TYR A 38 -2.53 9.79 -8.09
CA TYR A 38 -2.37 9.37 -6.69
C TYR A 38 -1.06 8.61 -6.49
N ARG A 39 -0.78 7.61 -7.33
CA ARG A 39 0.48 6.85 -7.30
C ARG A 39 1.71 7.76 -7.42
N LYS A 40 1.67 8.74 -8.33
CA LYS A 40 2.77 9.71 -8.49
C LYS A 40 2.92 10.59 -7.25
N ALA A 41 1.83 11.10 -6.69
CA ALA A 41 1.84 11.95 -5.51
C ALA A 41 2.40 11.20 -4.28
N VAL A 42 1.94 9.96 -4.04
CA VAL A 42 2.48 9.11 -2.97
C VAL A 42 3.97 8.86 -3.19
N GLY A 43 4.38 8.46 -4.39
CA GLY A 43 5.79 8.21 -4.69
C GLY A 43 6.68 9.45 -4.52
N GLN A 44 6.19 10.65 -4.86
CA GLN A 44 6.91 11.90 -4.65
C GLN A 44 7.06 12.20 -3.16
N GLN A 45 5.97 12.11 -2.40
CA GLN A 45 5.98 12.30 -0.95
C GLN A 45 6.92 11.32 -0.23
N THR A 46 6.91 10.04 -0.65
CA THR A 46 7.82 9.02 -0.12
C THR A 46 9.28 9.38 -0.38
N LYS A 47 9.63 9.83 -1.59
CA LYS A 47 10.99 10.27 -1.91
C LYS A 47 11.43 11.45 -1.04
N GLU A 48 10.55 12.44 -0.88
CA GLU A 48 10.81 13.60 -0.03
C GLU A 48 11.06 13.17 1.42
N MET A 49 10.24 12.26 1.99
CA MET A 49 10.48 11.74 3.34
C MET A 49 11.84 11.06 3.46
N ILE A 50 12.21 10.22 2.48
CA ILE A 50 13.49 9.49 2.49
C ILE A 50 14.69 10.44 2.40
N GLN A 51 14.59 11.54 1.65
CA GLN A 51 15.66 12.53 1.49
C GLN A 51 16.05 13.21 2.81
N HIS A 52 15.17 13.21 3.81
CA HIS A 52 15.43 13.81 5.11
C HIS A 52 15.97 12.81 6.15
N LEU A 53 16.06 11.51 5.80
CA LEU A 53 16.60 10.50 6.71
C LEU A 53 18.12 10.59 6.78
N VAL A 54 18.66 10.48 8.00
CA VAL A 54 20.09 10.27 8.25
C VAL A 54 20.35 8.82 8.66
N PHE A 55 21.62 8.39 8.62
CA PHE A 55 21.98 6.99 8.89
C PHE A 55 21.53 6.50 10.27
N SER A 56 21.58 7.36 11.30
CA SER A 56 21.10 7.02 12.65
C SER A 56 19.61 6.67 12.69
N ASP A 57 18.82 7.27 11.80
CA ASP A 57 17.36 7.07 11.77
C ASP A 57 16.99 5.66 11.35
N LEU A 58 17.86 4.97 10.59
CA LEU A 58 17.59 3.63 10.06
C LEU A 58 17.33 2.59 11.15
N SER A 59 17.84 2.81 12.36
CA SER A 59 17.68 1.93 13.52
C SER A 59 16.49 2.29 14.40
N ILE A 60 15.83 3.43 14.16
CA ILE A 60 14.66 3.87 14.93
C ILE A 60 13.52 2.88 14.72
N LYS A 61 13.04 2.32 15.83
CA LYS A 61 11.89 1.40 15.83
C LYS A 61 10.59 2.16 15.61
N VAL A 62 9.65 1.51 14.93
CA VAL A 62 8.28 2.01 14.84
C VAL A 62 7.71 2.11 16.25
N ARG A 63 7.15 3.29 16.57
CA ARG A 63 6.59 3.57 17.88
C ARG A 63 5.23 2.89 18.03
N LYS A 64 4.95 2.38 19.22
CA LYS A 64 3.67 1.72 19.52
C LYS A 64 2.49 2.67 19.31
N GLU A 65 2.67 3.94 19.67
CA GLU A 65 1.66 4.99 19.54
C GLU A 65 1.33 5.26 18.06
N ASP A 66 2.29 5.10 17.14
CA ASP A 66 2.03 5.23 15.71
C ASP A 66 1.20 4.06 15.17
N ILE A 67 1.42 2.84 15.67
CA ILE A 67 0.60 1.67 15.32
C ILE A 67 -0.81 1.80 15.89
N GLU A 68 -0.94 2.22 17.15
CA GLU A 68 -2.24 2.47 17.78
C GLU A 68 -3.02 3.56 17.04
N ARG A 69 -2.34 4.65 16.65
CA ARG A 69 -2.94 5.69 15.81
C ARG A 69 -3.38 5.11 14.47
N LEU A 70 -2.54 4.32 13.79
CA LEU A 70 -2.85 3.71 12.50
C LEU A 70 -4.11 2.83 12.59
N ALA A 71 -4.27 2.05 13.67
CA ALA A 71 -5.44 1.21 13.90
C ALA A 71 -6.76 2.01 13.94
N THR A 72 -6.72 3.28 14.34
CA THR A 72 -7.92 4.15 14.40
C THR A 72 -8.28 4.81 13.06
N THR A 73 -7.40 4.75 12.05
CA THR A 73 -7.62 5.42 10.76
C THR A 73 -8.60 4.68 9.83
N GLY A 74 -8.85 3.39 10.10
CA GLY A 74 -9.59 2.51 9.20
C GLY A 74 -8.82 2.06 7.97
N SER A 75 -7.51 2.35 7.90
CA SER A 75 -6.64 1.90 6.79
C SER A 75 -6.24 0.43 6.86
N VAL A 76 -6.45 -0.22 8.01
CA VAL A 76 -6.30 -1.66 8.20
C VAL A 76 -7.60 -2.16 8.83
N SER A 77 -8.28 -3.07 8.15
CA SER A 77 -9.50 -3.69 8.63
C SER A 77 -9.21 -4.67 9.78
N GLN A 78 -10.24 -5.01 10.54
CA GLN A 78 -10.14 -6.02 11.61
C GLN A 78 -10.16 -7.46 11.06
N HIS A 79 -10.19 -7.64 9.73
CA HIS A 79 -10.17 -8.96 9.12
C HIS A 79 -8.84 -9.66 9.39
N PRO A 80 -8.82 -10.98 9.67
CA PRO A 80 -7.59 -11.72 9.95
C PRO A 80 -6.50 -11.57 8.88
N ASP A 81 -6.88 -11.46 7.62
CA ASP A 81 -5.96 -11.31 6.47
C ASP A 81 -5.33 -9.91 6.34
N ASP A 82 -5.77 -8.96 7.16
CA ASP A 82 -5.35 -7.55 7.11
C ASP A 82 -4.76 -7.07 8.44
N ILE A 83 -5.40 -7.42 9.57
CA ILE A 83 -5.04 -6.93 10.90
C ILE A 83 -3.59 -7.27 11.32
N TRP A 84 -3.04 -8.36 10.79
CA TRP A 84 -1.65 -8.77 11.03
C TRP A 84 -0.63 -7.73 10.53
N LEU A 85 -1.00 -6.84 9.59
CA LEU A 85 -0.13 -5.78 9.10
C LEU A 85 0.30 -4.81 10.21
N LEU A 86 -0.55 -4.56 11.20
CA LEU A 86 -0.21 -3.71 12.35
C LEU A 86 0.96 -4.30 13.16
N ASP A 87 0.91 -5.61 13.43
CA ASP A 87 1.99 -6.33 14.11
C ASP A 87 3.25 -6.40 13.22
N PHE A 88 3.08 -6.66 11.92
CA PHE A 88 4.19 -6.71 10.97
C PHE A 88 4.95 -5.39 10.91
N TRP A 89 4.26 -4.25 10.80
CA TRP A 89 4.89 -2.92 10.78
C TRP A 89 5.44 -2.52 12.14
N GLY A 90 4.73 -2.82 13.24
CA GLY A 90 5.18 -2.50 14.59
C GLY A 90 6.49 -3.16 14.99
N LYS A 91 6.83 -4.30 14.39
CA LYS A 91 8.10 -5.01 14.62
C LYS A 91 9.28 -4.46 13.80
N LYS A 92 9.09 -3.43 12.95
CA LYS A 92 10.14 -2.90 12.08
C LYS A 92 10.86 -1.70 12.71
N ASP A 93 12.06 -1.45 12.22
CA ASP A 93 12.68 -0.13 12.22
C ASP A 93 12.49 0.52 10.84
N ILE A 94 12.95 1.76 10.71
CA ILE A 94 12.94 2.50 9.45
C ILE A 94 13.62 1.70 8.34
N SER A 95 14.77 1.05 8.62
CA SER A 95 15.44 0.18 7.64
C SER A 95 14.53 -0.95 7.15
N GLY A 96 13.85 -1.65 8.06
CA GLY A 96 12.90 -2.71 7.75
C GLY A 96 11.71 -2.23 6.91
N LEU A 97 11.20 -1.02 7.17
CA LEU A 97 10.16 -0.40 6.34
C LEU A 97 10.69 0.00 4.96
N LEU A 98 11.91 0.51 4.86
CA LEU A 98 12.51 0.83 3.57
C LEU A 98 12.72 -0.42 2.70
N LEU A 99 13.31 -1.47 3.27
CA LEU A 99 13.70 -2.66 2.52
C LEU A 99 12.52 -3.50 2.04
N MET A 100 11.44 -3.62 2.84
CA MET A 100 10.31 -4.48 2.52
C MET A 100 9.16 -3.74 1.82
N PRO A 101 8.33 -2.92 2.51
CA PRO A 101 7.17 -2.30 1.88
C PRO A 101 7.52 -1.19 0.88
N ILE A 102 8.60 -0.44 1.07
CA ILE A 102 8.94 0.67 0.17
C ILE A 102 9.75 0.21 -1.05
N LEU A 103 10.70 -0.72 -0.88
CA LEU A 103 11.54 -1.20 -1.97
C LEU A 103 11.04 -2.53 -2.55
N ARG A 104 11.14 -3.63 -1.81
CA ARG A 104 10.92 -4.98 -2.36
C ARG A 104 9.48 -5.19 -2.85
N HIS A 105 8.49 -4.74 -2.09
CA HIS A 105 7.08 -5.03 -2.35
C HIS A 105 6.56 -4.46 -3.70
N PRO A 106 6.84 -3.20 -4.06
CA PRO A 106 6.53 -2.70 -5.40
C PRO A 106 7.16 -3.51 -6.54
N PHE A 107 8.38 -4.04 -6.37
CA PHE A 107 8.99 -4.93 -7.36
C PHE A 107 8.25 -6.25 -7.49
N VAL A 108 7.82 -6.85 -6.37
CA VAL A 108 7.00 -8.08 -6.40
C VAL A 108 5.75 -7.87 -7.24
N HIS A 109 4.99 -6.80 -6.99
CA HIS A 109 3.81 -6.48 -7.78
C HIS A 109 4.11 -6.20 -9.24
N LEU A 110 5.22 -5.53 -9.55
CA LEU A 110 5.62 -5.32 -10.95
C LEU A 110 5.86 -6.66 -11.65
N PHE A 111 6.58 -7.59 -11.02
CA PHE A 111 6.85 -8.90 -11.60
C PHE A 111 5.59 -9.75 -11.75
N ASP A 112 4.68 -9.72 -10.78
CA ASP A 112 3.43 -10.45 -10.87
C ASP A 112 2.53 -9.89 -11.97
N ASN A 113 2.49 -8.57 -12.15
CA ASN A 113 1.79 -7.95 -13.27
C ASN A 113 2.39 -8.35 -14.62
N LEU A 114 3.73 -8.42 -14.75
CA LEU A 114 4.37 -8.88 -15.99
C LEU A 114 3.97 -10.33 -16.32
N LYS A 115 3.99 -11.23 -15.33
CA LYS A 115 3.54 -12.62 -15.50
C LYS A 115 2.05 -12.68 -15.90
N LEU A 116 1.20 -11.85 -15.29
CA LEU A 116 -0.21 -11.79 -15.62
C LEU A 116 -0.43 -11.32 -17.07
N MET A 117 0.29 -10.28 -17.50
CA MET A 117 0.25 -9.78 -18.88
C MET A 117 0.67 -10.86 -19.88
N GLU A 118 1.69 -11.65 -19.58
CA GLU A 118 2.10 -12.79 -20.43
C GLU A 118 1.02 -13.87 -20.52
N LYS A 119 0.34 -14.17 -19.41
CA LYS A 119 -0.77 -15.14 -19.41
C LYS A 119 -1.93 -14.63 -20.26
N ILE A 120 -2.34 -13.38 -20.10
CA ILE A 120 -3.44 -12.77 -20.87
C ILE A 120 -3.14 -12.78 -22.36
N LYS A 121 -1.90 -12.47 -22.79
CA LYS A 121 -1.49 -12.53 -24.20
C LYS A 121 -1.58 -13.93 -24.83
N LYS A 122 -1.56 -14.98 -24.02
CA LYS A 122 -1.66 -16.39 -24.45
C LYS A 122 -3.08 -16.93 -24.37
N MET A 123 -4.04 -16.15 -23.85
CA MET A 123 -5.44 -16.56 -23.83
C MET A 123 -6.01 -16.51 -25.26
N PRO A 124 -6.81 -17.52 -25.65
CA PRO A 124 -7.40 -17.62 -26.98
C PRO A 124 -8.42 -16.51 -27.27
#